data_AF-A0AAV5K9H6-F1
#
_entry.id   AF-A0AAV5K9H6-F1
#
_cell.length_a   1.000
_cell.length_b   1.000
_cell.length_c   1.000
_cell.angle_alpha   90.00
_cell.angle_beta   90.00
_cell.angle_gamma   90.00
#
_symmetry.space_group_name_H-M   'P 1'
#
loop_
_entity.id
_entity.type
_entity.pdbx_description
1 polymer ?
#
loop_
_entity_poly.entity_id
_entity_poly.type
_entity_poly.pdbx_seq_one_letter_code
_entity_poly.pdbx_strand_id
1 'polypeptide(L)' 'MEKYELVKDIGSGNFGVGRLMRNRETKELVAMNYIERGID' A
#
# COMPACT_ATOMS: atom_id res chain seq x y z
N MET A 1 -8.38 4.34 0.29
CA MET A 1 -7.94 2.93 0.43
C MET A 1 -9.10 1.92 0.33
N GLU A 2 -10.37 2.31 0.30
CA GLU A 2 -11.50 1.35 0.35
C GLU A 2 -11.56 0.32 -0.79
N LYS A 3 -11.02 0.64 -1.98
CA LYS A 3 -10.97 -0.29 -3.13
C LYS A 3 -9.92 -1.38 -3.02
N TYR A 4 -8.99 -1.25 -2.07
CA TYR A 4 -7.83 -2.11 -1.95
C TYR A 4 -7.76 -2.73 -0.57
N GLU A 5 -7.51 -4.03 -0.51
CA GLU A 5 -7.25 -4.75 0.74
C GLU A 5 -5.74 -4.99 0.90
N LEU A 6 -5.25 -4.82 2.13
CA LEU A 6 -3.86 -5.13 2.47
C LEU A 6 -3.67 -6.64 2.43
N VAL A 7 -2.69 -7.11 1.65
CA VAL A 7 -2.28 -8.51 1.63
C VAL A 7 -1.12 -8.72 2.60
N LYS A 8 -0.06 -7.92 2.46
CA LYS A 8 1.09 -7.89 3.37
C LYS A 8 1.98 -6.67 3.10
N ASP A 9 2.77 -6.30 4.09
CA ASP A 9 3.90 -5.39 3.87
C ASP A 9 4.99 -6.10 3.06
N ILE A 10 5.64 -5.37 2.15
CA ILE A 10 6.68 -5.89 1.25
C ILE A 10 8.00 -5.13 1.36
N GLY A 11 8.07 -4.07 2.17
CA GLY A 11 9.31 -3.38 2.49
C GLY A 11 9.07 -2.07 3.22
N SER A 12 10.09 -1.57 3.91
CA SER A 12 10.11 -0.27 4.58
C SER A 12 11.48 0.38 4.41
N GLY A 13 11.52 1.68 4.18
CA GLY A 13 12.77 2.43 4.08
C GLY A 13 12.55 3.94 4.08
N ASN A 14 13.61 4.70 3.76
CA ASN A 14 13.61 6.16 3.81
C ASN A 14 12.56 6.86 2.93
N PHE A 15 11.91 6.13 2.00
CA PHE A 15 10.92 6.65 1.05
C PHE A 15 9.48 6.21 1.37
N GLY A 16 9.25 5.60 2.54
CA GLY A 16 7.94 5.12 2.98
C GLY A 16 7.87 3.61 3.18
N VAL A 17 6.64 3.11 3.30
CA VAL A 17 6.32 1.69 3.50
C VAL A 17 5.68 1.12 2.24
N GLY A 18 6.32 0.13 1.63
CA GLY A 18 5.79 -0.61 0.50
C GLY A 18 4.81 -1.69 0.97
N ARG A 19 3.59 -1.66 0.41
CA ARG A 19 2.51 -2.60 0.72
C ARG A 19 2.05 -3.34 -0.53
N LEU A 20 1.93 -4.66 -0.43
CA LEU A 20 1.21 -5.44 -1.42
C LEU A 20 -0.28 -5.37 -1.11
N MET A 21 -1.04 -4.87 -2.08
CA MET A 21 -2.47 -4.68 -1.97
C MET A 21 -3.18 -5.49 -3.06
N ARG A 22 -4.43 -5.89 -2.80
CA ARG A 22 -5.30 -6.49 -3.81
C ARG A 22 -6.46 -5.56 -4.12
N ASN A 23 -6.73 -5.34 -5.40
CA ASN A 23 -7.95 -4.66 -5.83
C ASN A 23 -9.15 -5.57 -5.53
N ARG A 24 -10.15 -5.05 -4.80
CA ARG A 24 -11.30 -5.85 -4.35
C ARG A 24 -12.19 -6.31 -5.51
N GLU A 25 -12.25 -5.55 -6.60
CA GLU A 25 -13.07 -5.84 -7.78
C GLU A 25 -12.31 -6.70 -8.80
N THR A 26 -11.14 -6.23 -9.26
CA THR A 26 -10.38 -6.91 -10.33
C THR A 26 -9.55 -8.08 -9.83
N LYS A 27 -9.35 -8.18 -8.51
CA LYS A 27 -8.46 -9.15 -7.83
C LYS A 27 -6.98 -9.03 -8.19
N GLU A 28 -6.59 -8.01 -8.94
CA GLU A 28 -5.20 -7.74 -9.30
C GLU A 28 -4.37 -7.36 -8.07
N LEU A 29 -3.10 -7.76 -8.10
CA LEU A 29 -2.12 -7.42 -7.09
C LEU A 29 -1.34 -6.17 -7.52
N VAL A 30 -1.24 -5.20 -6.61
CA VAL A 30 -0.53 -3.94 -6.84
C VAL A 30 0.40 -3.64 -5.68
N ALA A 31 1.57 -3.06 -5.98
CA ALA A 31 2.44 -2.49 -4.97
C ALA A 31 2.07 -1.02 -4.75
N MET A 32 1.77 -0.64 -3.51
CA MET A 32 1.54 0.75 -3.13
C MET A 32 2.65 1.22 -2.20
N ASN A 33 3.22 2.39 -2.49
CA ASN A 33 4.12 3.06 -1.57
C ASN A 33 3.31 4.01 -0.67
N TYR A 34 3.31 3.75 0.64
CA TYR A 34 2.69 4.62 1.63
C TYR A 34 3.73 5.61 2.15
N ILE A 35 3.54 6.88 1.86
CA ILE A 35 4.40 7.98 2.31
C ILE A 35 3.60 8.75 3.35
N GLU A 36 4.07 8.72 4.60
CA GLU A 36 3.49 9.54 5.65
C GLU A 36 3.70 11.01 5.28
N ARG A 37 2.60 11.74 5.09
CA ARG A 37 2.66 13.19 4.99
C ARG A 37 2.47 13.72 6.39
N GLY A 38 3.49 14.39 6.92
CA GLY A 38 3.40 15.08 8.19
C GLY A 38 2.14 15.94 8.23
N ILE A 39 1.39 15.82 9.31
CA ILE A 39 0.32 16.76 9.64
C ILE A 39 0.99 17.74 10.61
N ASP A 40 1.17 18.98 10.16
CA ASP A 40 1.20 20.12 11.08
C ASP A 40 -0.24 20.62 11.24
#